data_AF-H8XVI7-F1
#
_entry.id   AF-H8XVI7-F1
#
_cell.length_a   1.000
_cell.length_b   1.000
_cell.length_c   1.000
_cell.angle_alpha   90.00
_cell.angle_beta   90.00
_cell.angle_gamma   90.00
#
_symmetry.space_group_name_H-M   'P 1'
#
loop_
_entity.id
_entity.type
_entity.pdbx_description
1 polymer ?
#
loop_
_entity_poly.entity_id
_entity_poly.type
_entity_poly.pdbx_seq_one_letter_code
_entity_poly.pdbx_strand_id
1 'polypeptide(L)'
;MELNQSNPRNSGLKAAVVVLSLLLLGSLAYMYKLKNDSTEVETKLTSEKGKLQAELEAKIAEYDKAIADNTALKGELEEEQAKMVELLEKLKKSEGDAASMAKFKSQYFQLKKDMDNLVAENNSLKEKNVKLTKDLDSTTVVLSDARVQIDTLNNQKTSLAKTVEKGQKLSILNLQTLAVKQRSSGKQIDTDKASKADVLKISFTIAENQIAKTGDKSYYVQVIDSKSNVLGEKKMETYGDKYLSYSFAKTIKYENKTVTVQEDLPVKNIVGGAYFVNVFDKDGNLVAKSSFTLR
;
A
#
# COMPACT_ATOMS: atom_id res chain seq x y z
N MET A 1 -45.20 -118.88 64.52
CA MET A 1 -44.75 -118.64 63.13
C MET A 1 -45.25 -117.28 62.73
N GLU A 2 -44.31 -116.36 62.50
CA GLU A 2 -44.56 -115.05 61.89
C GLU A 2 -45.13 -115.22 60.48
N LEU A 3 -45.95 -114.25 60.05
CA LEU A 3 -46.02 -113.83 58.65
C LEU A 3 -46.55 -112.39 58.57
N ASN A 4 -45.62 -111.52 58.18
CA ASN A 4 -45.75 -110.12 57.83
C ASN A 4 -46.45 -109.98 56.47
N GLN A 5 -47.43 -109.08 56.32
CA GLN A 5 -47.82 -108.55 55.02
C GLN A 5 -48.04 -107.03 55.07
N SER A 6 -47.20 -106.37 54.29
CA SER A 6 -47.05 -104.93 54.08
C SER A 6 -48.11 -104.35 53.14
N ASN A 7 -48.59 -103.15 53.48
CA ASN A 7 -49.61 -102.36 52.77
C ASN A 7 -48.98 -101.51 51.62
N PRO A 8 -49.46 -101.55 50.35
CA PRO A 8 -48.88 -100.75 49.26
C PRO A 8 -49.75 -99.53 48.93
N ARG A 9 -49.55 -98.42 49.65
CA ARG A 9 -50.01 -97.08 49.23
C ARG A 9 -48.89 -96.07 49.46
N ASN A 10 -47.89 -96.03 48.57
CA ASN A 10 -46.81 -95.03 48.64
C ASN A 10 -45.91 -94.85 47.39
N SER A 11 -46.24 -95.45 46.23
CA SER A 11 -45.36 -95.40 45.04
C SER A 11 -45.60 -94.16 44.16
N GLY A 12 -46.85 -93.80 43.86
CA GLY A 12 -47.19 -92.64 43.03
C GLY A 12 -46.83 -91.27 43.66
N LEU A 13 -46.99 -91.15 44.99
CA LEU A 13 -46.63 -89.92 45.71
C LEU A 13 -45.12 -89.71 45.72
N LYS A 14 -44.32 -90.78 45.89
CA LYS A 14 -42.85 -90.72 45.84
C LYS A 14 -42.34 -90.36 44.44
N ALA A 15 -42.94 -90.93 43.39
CA ALA A 15 -42.60 -90.58 42.01
C ALA A 15 -42.93 -89.12 41.68
N ALA A 16 -44.10 -88.61 42.12
CA ALA A 16 -44.48 -87.21 41.94
C ALA A 16 -43.53 -86.25 42.69
N VAL A 17 -43.12 -86.59 43.91
CA VAL A 17 -42.15 -85.80 44.69
C VAL A 17 -40.79 -85.73 43.98
N VAL A 18 -40.29 -86.85 43.44
CA VAL A 18 -39.00 -86.86 42.71
C VAL A 18 -39.07 -85.99 41.45
N VAL A 19 -40.16 -86.05 40.68
CA VAL A 19 -40.35 -85.22 39.49
C VAL A 19 -40.46 -83.74 39.85
N LEU A 20 -41.20 -83.39 40.90
CA LEU A 20 -41.31 -82.02 41.39
C LEU A 20 -39.97 -81.48 41.91
N SER A 21 -39.18 -82.30 42.60
CA SER A 21 -37.84 -81.91 43.04
C SER A 21 -36.89 -81.66 41.87
N LEU A 22 -36.94 -82.48 40.81
CA LEU A 22 -36.13 -82.26 39.60
C LEU A 22 -36.56 -81.00 38.84
N LEU A 23 -37.85 -80.72 38.73
CA LEU A 23 -38.38 -79.48 38.15
C LEU A 23 -37.96 -78.24 38.96
N LEU A 24 -37.97 -78.34 40.29
CA LEU A 24 -37.53 -77.28 41.18
C LEU A 24 -36.02 -77.02 41.07
N LEU A 25 -35.19 -78.08 41.00
CA LEU A 25 -33.75 -77.94 40.78
C LEU A 25 -33.43 -77.36 39.40
N GLY A 26 -34.18 -77.76 38.37
CA GLY A 26 -34.07 -77.20 37.02
C GLY A 26 -34.44 -75.71 36.97
N SER A 27 -35.50 -75.30 37.66
CA SER A 27 -35.92 -73.88 37.71
C SER A 27 -34.95 -73.03 38.53
N LEU A 28 -34.38 -73.55 39.62
CA LEU A 28 -33.34 -72.88 40.40
C LEU A 28 -32.03 -72.73 39.60
N ALA A 29 -31.61 -73.76 38.86
CA ALA A 29 -30.45 -73.68 37.98
C ALA A 29 -30.64 -72.69 36.83
N TYR A 30 -31.83 -72.68 36.21
CA TYR A 30 -32.19 -71.70 35.18
C TYR A 30 -32.22 -70.26 35.74
N MET A 31 -32.80 -70.08 36.93
CA MET A 31 -32.84 -68.79 37.62
C MET A 31 -31.44 -68.32 38.02
N TYR A 32 -30.56 -69.22 38.46
CA TYR A 32 -29.16 -68.91 38.76
C TYR A 32 -28.39 -68.49 37.50
N LYS A 33 -28.56 -69.21 36.38
CA LYS A 33 -27.97 -68.83 35.09
C LYS A 33 -28.47 -67.48 34.59
N LEU A 34 -29.79 -67.26 34.62
CA LEU A 34 -30.41 -66.00 34.21
C LEU A 34 -29.92 -64.82 35.07
N LYS A 35 -29.74 -65.04 36.38
CA LYS A 35 -29.21 -64.04 37.30
C LYS A 35 -27.73 -63.72 37.02
N ASN A 36 -26.90 -64.73 36.72
CA ASN A 36 -25.50 -64.54 36.34
C ASN A 36 -25.35 -63.81 35.00
N ASP A 37 -26.09 -64.22 33.96
CA ASP A 37 -26.07 -63.56 32.65
C ASP A 37 -26.56 -62.10 32.78
N SER A 38 -27.59 -61.85 33.60
CA SER A 38 -28.09 -60.50 33.88
C SER A 38 -27.09 -59.64 34.65
N THR A 39 -26.37 -60.20 35.62
CA THR A 39 -25.34 -59.45 36.37
C THR A 39 -24.11 -59.14 35.52
N GLU A 40 -23.72 -60.01 34.60
CA GLU A 40 -22.62 -59.76 33.65
C GLU A 40 -22.97 -58.65 32.64
N VAL A 41 -24.22 -58.62 32.16
CA VAL A 41 -24.72 -57.57 31.26
C VAL A 41 -24.82 -56.22 31.99
N GLU A 42 -25.37 -56.19 33.21
CA GLU A 42 -25.45 -54.96 34.01
C GLU A 42 -24.06 -54.39 34.36
N THR A 43 -23.09 -55.25 34.71
CA THR A 43 -21.72 -54.82 35.00
C THR A 43 -21.01 -54.28 33.75
N LYS A 44 -21.21 -54.90 32.58
CA LYS A 44 -20.69 -54.38 31.31
C LYS A 44 -21.29 -53.02 30.94
N LEU A 45 -22.61 -52.88 31.00
CA LEU A 45 -23.29 -51.62 30.67
C LEU A 45 -22.90 -50.50 31.65
N THR A 46 -22.75 -50.81 32.93
CA THR A 46 -22.26 -49.85 33.95
C THR A 46 -20.84 -49.40 33.65
N SER A 47 -19.95 -50.33 33.24
CA SER A 47 -18.58 -50.01 32.83
C SER A 47 -18.54 -49.14 31.56
N GLU A 48 -19.34 -49.48 30.55
CA GLU A 48 -19.42 -48.71 29.30
C GLU A 48 -19.98 -47.30 29.52
N LYS A 49 -21.00 -47.16 30.37
CA LYS A 49 -21.53 -45.87 30.81
C LYS A 49 -20.45 -45.02 31.45
N GLY A 50 -19.67 -45.58 32.38
CA GLY A 50 -18.57 -44.88 33.04
C GLY A 50 -17.48 -44.43 32.06
N LYS A 51 -17.13 -45.27 31.08
CA LYS A 51 -16.18 -44.90 30.03
C LYS A 51 -16.68 -43.76 29.15
N LEU A 52 -17.93 -43.81 28.70
CA LEU A 52 -18.52 -42.77 27.86
C LEU A 52 -18.63 -41.43 28.61
N GLN A 53 -18.95 -41.46 29.91
CA GLN A 53 -18.95 -40.26 30.75
C GLN A 53 -17.55 -39.63 30.83
N ALA A 54 -16.53 -40.43 31.13
CA ALA A 54 -15.16 -39.95 31.20
C ALA A 54 -14.68 -39.38 29.85
N GLU A 55 -15.07 -40.01 28.73
CA GLU A 55 -14.73 -39.55 27.39
C GLU A 55 -15.43 -38.22 27.04
N LEU A 56 -16.72 -38.06 27.38
CA LEU A 56 -17.44 -36.80 27.24
C LEU A 56 -16.79 -35.69 28.08
N GLU A 57 -16.52 -35.95 29.37
CA GLU A 57 -15.94 -34.98 30.28
C GLU A 57 -14.56 -34.51 29.80
N ALA A 58 -13.72 -35.46 29.34
CA ALA A 58 -12.42 -35.15 28.77
C ALA A 58 -12.54 -34.27 27.51
N LYS A 59 -13.50 -34.58 26.63
CA LYS A 59 -13.71 -33.79 25.40
C LYS A 59 -14.27 -32.41 25.67
N ILE A 60 -15.23 -32.28 26.59
CA ILE A 60 -15.78 -30.97 27.00
C ILE A 60 -14.63 -30.08 27.51
N ALA A 61 -13.75 -30.61 28.36
CA ALA A 61 -12.59 -29.88 28.87
C ALA A 61 -11.56 -29.51 27.78
N GLU A 62 -11.36 -30.37 26.78
CA GLU A 62 -10.51 -30.06 25.62
C GLU A 62 -11.09 -28.90 24.79
N TYR A 63 -12.41 -28.91 24.55
CA TYR A 63 -13.08 -27.85 23.81
C TYR A 63 -13.17 -26.54 24.59
N ASP A 64 -13.32 -26.58 25.93
CA ASP A 64 -13.25 -25.39 26.80
C ASP A 64 -11.96 -24.62 26.55
N LYS A 65 -10.84 -25.35 26.48
CA LYS A 65 -9.53 -24.76 26.19
C LYS A 65 -9.48 -24.12 24.80
N ALA A 66 -10.09 -24.76 23.80
CA ALA A 66 -10.14 -24.23 22.42
C ALA A 66 -11.03 -22.97 22.31
N ILE A 67 -12.11 -22.89 23.10
CA ILE A 67 -13.07 -21.78 23.14
C ILE A 67 -12.50 -20.55 23.84
N ALA A 68 -11.70 -20.76 24.90
CA ALA A 68 -11.13 -19.69 25.71
C ALA A 68 -10.29 -18.68 24.90
N ASP A 69 -9.73 -19.09 23.75
CA ASP A 69 -8.84 -18.30 22.91
C ASP A 69 -9.49 -17.14 22.12
N ASN A 70 -10.62 -16.58 22.58
CA ASN A 70 -11.37 -15.45 21.99
C ASN A 70 -11.41 -15.46 20.44
N THR A 71 -12.34 -16.24 19.90
CA THR A 71 -12.28 -16.71 18.50
C THR A 71 -13.48 -16.27 17.67
N ALA A 72 -13.37 -16.39 16.34
CA ALA A 72 -14.43 -15.96 15.41
C ALA A 72 -15.73 -16.76 15.59
N LEU A 73 -15.61 -18.06 15.89
CA LEU A 73 -16.75 -18.98 16.07
C LEU A 73 -17.08 -19.23 17.55
N LYS A 74 -16.68 -18.33 18.46
CA LYS A 74 -16.81 -18.54 19.91
C LYS A 74 -18.25 -18.88 20.33
N GLY A 75 -19.25 -18.15 19.84
CA GLY A 75 -20.65 -18.40 20.19
C GLY A 75 -21.17 -19.75 19.70
N GLU A 76 -20.81 -20.16 18.47
CA GLU A 76 -21.20 -21.45 17.89
C GLU A 76 -20.55 -22.62 18.64
N LEU A 77 -19.28 -22.46 19.03
CA LEU A 77 -18.59 -23.46 19.85
C LEU A 77 -19.17 -23.56 21.26
N GLU A 78 -19.54 -22.44 21.89
CA GLU A 78 -20.20 -22.44 23.21
C GLU A 78 -21.57 -23.14 23.15
N GLU A 79 -22.35 -22.91 22.09
CA GLU A 79 -23.64 -23.58 21.89
C GLU A 79 -23.49 -25.09 21.75
N GLU A 80 -22.55 -25.56 20.92
CA GLU A 80 -22.37 -26.99 20.67
C GLU A 80 -21.74 -27.73 21.84
N GLN A 81 -20.96 -27.02 22.65
CA GLN A 81 -20.45 -27.52 23.91
C GLN A 81 -21.57 -27.67 24.94
N ALA A 82 -22.51 -26.71 25.01
CA ALA A 82 -23.66 -26.81 25.91
C ALA A 82 -24.51 -28.06 25.61
N LYS A 83 -24.66 -28.44 24.34
CA LYS A 83 -25.32 -29.70 23.93
C LYS A 83 -24.58 -30.94 24.44
N MET A 84 -23.24 -30.93 24.46
CA MET A 84 -22.45 -32.03 25.05
C MET A 84 -22.57 -32.08 26.58
N VAL A 85 -22.61 -30.93 27.26
CA VAL A 85 -22.86 -30.86 28.70
C VAL A 85 -24.25 -31.43 29.03
N GLU A 86 -25.28 -31.05 28.26
CA GLU A 86 -26.63 -31.59 28.42
C GLU A 86 -26.67 -33.11 28.19
N LEU A 87 -25.94 -33.61 27.18
CA LEU A 87 -25.81 -35.04 26.91
C LEU A 87 -25.16 -35.78 28.08
N LEU A 88 -24.11 -35.21 28.68
CA LEU A 88 -23.45 -35.76 29.87
C LEU A 88 -24.39 -35.85 31.07
N GLU A 89 -25.18 -34.80 31.32
CA GLU A 89 -26.17 -34.79 32.40
C GLU A 89 -27.25 -35.86 32.22
N LYS A 90 -27.76 -36.01 30.99
CA LYS A 90 -28.74 -37.06 30.64
C LYS A 90 -28.14 -38.45 30.81
N LEU A 91 -26.89 -38.65 30.38
CA LEU A 91 -26.17 -39.90 30.55
C LEU A 91 -25.96 -40.23 32.05
N LYS A 92 -25.62 -39.25 32.89
CA LYS A 92 -25.50 -39.44 34.36
C LYS A 92 -26.78 -39.96 34.98
N LYS A 93 -27.93 -39.39 34.61
CA LYS A 93 -29.27 -39.72 35.15
C LYS A 93 -29.90 -41.00 34.57
N SER A 94 -29.40 -41.52 33.46
CA SER A 94 -29.93 -42.73 32.80
C SER A 94 -29.64 -44.00 33.60
N GLU A 95 -30.54 -44.99 33.58
CA GLU A 95 -30.32 -46.32 34.14
C GLU A 95 -29.30 -47.16 33.34
N GLY A 96 -28.92 -46.73 32.14
CA GLY A 96 -27.85 -47.35 31.35
C GLY A 96 -28.25 -48.62 30.60
N ASP A 97 -29.53 -48.75 30.23
CA ASP A 97 -29.97 -49.87 29.38
C ASP A 97 -29.30 -49.84 27.98
N ALA A 98 -29.21 -51.00 27.33
CA ALA A 98 -28.48 -51.15 26.08
C ALA A 98 -28.98 -50.25 24.93
N ALA A 99 -30.30 -49.99 24.85
CA ALA A 99 -30.87 -49.15 23.80
C ALA A 99 -30.56 -47.67 24.04
N SER A 100 -30.68 -47.21 25.30
CA SER A 100 -30.29 -45.87 25.70
C SER A 100 -28.79 -45.62 25.50
N MET A 101 -27.94 -46.58 25.85
CA MET A 101 -26.48 -46.49 25.66
C MET A 101 -26.09 -46.36 24.18
N ALA A 102 -26.74 -47.13 23.28
CA ALA A 102 -26.52 -46.99 21.85
C ALA A 102 -26.91 -45.60 21.33
N LYS A 103 -28.01 -45.04 21.83
CA LYS A 103 -28.48 -43.69 21.48
C LYS A 103 -27.51 -42.61 21.97
N PHE A 104 -27.07 -42.67 23.23
CA PHE A 104 -26.12 -41.71 23.79
C PHE A 104 -24.79 -41.72 23.04
N LYS A 105 -24.29 -42.92 22.69
CA LYS A 105 -23.06 -43.07 21.91
C LYS A 105 -23.19 -42.45 20.51
N SER A 106 -24.33 -42.65 19.85
CA SER A 106 -24.61 -42.02 18.55
C SER A 106 -24.66 -40.50 18.63
N GLN A 107 -25.38 -39.95 19.62
CA GLN A 107 -25.47 -38.51 19.85
C GLN A 107 -24.10 -37.90 20.20
N TYR A 108 -23.30 -38.59 21.01
CA TYR A 108 -21.94 -38.17 21.32
C TYR A 108 -21.07 -38.08 20.07
N PHE A 109 -21.05 -39.11 19.22
CA PHE A 109 -20.23 -39.08 18.00
C PHE A 109 -20.67 -37.98 17.04
N GLN A 110 -21.97 -37.68 16.97
CA GLN A 110 -22.47 -36.57 16.16
C GLN A 110 -21.97 -35.23 16.71
N LEU A 111 -22.21 -34.95 17.99
CA LEU A 111 -21.76 -33.69 18.62
C LEU A 111 -20.24 -33.53 18.58
N LYS A 112 -19.50 -34.61 18.81
CA LYS A 112 -18.04 -34.64 18.70
C LYS A 112 -17.60 -34.27 17.29
N LYS A 113 -18.22 -34.85 16.26
CA LYS A 113 -17.92 -34.55 14.86
C LYS A 113 -18.20 -33.10 14.52
N ASP A 114 -19.35 -32.58 14.95
CA ASP A 114 -19.74 -31.19 14.69
C ASP A 114 -18.79 -30.21 15.37
N MET A 115 -18.42 -30.48 16.62
CA MET A 115 -17.43 -29.70 17.36
C MET A 115 -16.03 -29.76 16.74
N ASP A 116 -15.56 -30.95 16.36
CA ASP A 116 -14.26 -31.11 15.71
C ASP A 116 -14.18 -30.30 14.40
N ASN A 117 -15.28 -30.25 13.63
CA ASN A 117 -15.36 -29.44 12.41
C ASN A 117 -15.30 -27.94 12.71
N LEU A 118 -16.07 -27.46 13.70
CA LEU A 118 -16.06 -26.04 14.08
C LEU A 118 -14.68 -25.61 14.60
N VAL A 119 -14.02 -26.45 15.39
CA VAL A 119 -12.65 -26.18 15.88
C VAL A 119 -11.66 -26.13 14.71
N ALA A 120 -11.76 -27.07 13.75
CA ALA A 120 -10.90 -27.07 12.56
C ALA A 120 -11.12 -25.82 11.70
N GLU A 121 -12.37 -25.41 11.49
CA GLU A 121 -12.70 -24.20 10.73
C GLU A 121 -12.17 -22.93 11.43
N ASN A 122 -12.39 -22.83 12.74
CA ASN A 122 -11.90 -21.72 13.55
C ASN A 122 -10.37 -21.60 13.51
N ASN A 123 -9.65 -22.72 13.58
CA ASN A 123 -8.20 -22.74 13.43
C ASN A 123 -7.76 -22.26 12.04
N SER A 124 -8.43 -22.70 10.97
CA SER A 124 -8.18 -22.21 9.61
C SER A 124 -8.45 -20.70 9.49
N LEU A 125 -9.52 -20.19 10.12
CA LEU A 125 -9.82 -18.75 10.14
C LEU A 125 -8.76 -17.96 10.91
N LYS A 126 -8.26 -18.47 12.04
CA LYS A 126 -7.13 -17.88 12.78
C LYS A 126 -5.87 -17.80 11.92
N GLU A 127 -5.50 -18.88 11.25
CA GLU A 127 -4.34 -18.91 10.36
C GLU A 127 -4.48 -17.91 9.20
N LYS A 128 -5.66 -17.85 8.57
CA LYS A 128 -5.96 -16.88 7.52
C LYS A 128 -5.87 -15.44 8.05
N ASN A 129 -6.40 -15.15 9.23
CA ASN A 129 -6.31 -13.82 9.84
C ASN A 129 -4.86 -13.42 10.13
N VAL A 130 -4.05 -14.31 10.72
CA VAL A 130 -2.62 -14.03 10.96
C VAL A 130 -1.89 -13.73 9.65
N LYS A 131 -2.15 -14.51 8.59
CA LYS A 131 -1.58 -14.26 7.27
C LYS A 131 -2.04 -12.91 6.70
N LEU A 132 -3.34 -12.61 6.76
CA LEU A 132 -3.89 -11.34 6.27
C LEU A 132 -3.31 -10.13 7.02
N THR A 133 -3.15 -10.21 8.34
CA THR A 133 -2.50 -9.15 9.13
C THR A 133 -1.05 -8.97 8.70
N LYS A 134 -0.29 -10.05 8.52
CA LYS A 134 1.09 -9.97 8.03
C LYS A 134 1.19 -9.36 6.62
N ASP A 135 0.30 -9.78 5.71
CA ASP A 135 0.27 -9.27 4.34
C ASP A 135 -0.13 -7.78 4.32
N LEU A 136 -1.06 -7.37 5.20
CA LEU A 136 -1.46 -5.97 5.38
C LEU A 136 -0.31 -5.11 5.91
N ASP A 137 0.40 -5.58 6.94
CA ASP A 137 1.56 -4.88 7.49
C ASP A 137 2.64 -4.71 6.43
N SER A 138 2.96 -5.80 5.70
CA SER A 138 3.93 -5.75 4.61
C SER A 138 3.50 -4.79 3.49
N THR A 139 2.23 -4.80 3.10
CA THR A 139 1.69 -3.91 2.07
C THR A 139 1.76 -2.46 2.52
N THR A 140 1.48 -2.19 3.80
CA THR A 140 1.53 -0.85 4.37
C THR A 140 2.96 -0.29 4.37
N VAL A 141 3.95 -1.11 4.72
CA VAL A 141 5.38 -0.74 4.64
C VAL A 141 5.78 -0.42 3.20
N VAL A 142 5.48 -1.33 2.26
CA VAL A 142 5.82 -1.14 0.83
C VAL A 142 5.15 0.11 0.26
N LEU A 143 3.88 0.37 0.61
CA LEU A 143 3.16 1.56 0.17
C LEU A 143 3.76 2.85 0.75
N SER A 144 4.17 2.83 2.02
CA SER A 144 4.85 3.97 2.66
C SER A 144 6.18 4.27 1.98
N ASP A 145 6.99 3.24 1.73
CA ASP A 145 8.28 3.39 1.04
C ASP A 145 8.10 3.93 -0.39
N ALA A 146 7.10 3.44 -1.11
CA ALA A 146 6.78 3.93 -2.45
C ALA A 146 6.38 5.41 -2.45
N ARG A 147 5.60 5.87 -1.45
CA ARG A 147 5.24 7.28 -1.30
C ARG A 147 6.46 8.16 -1.07
N VAL A 148 7.36 7.76 -0.16
CA VAL A 148 8.60 8.48 0.12
C VAL A 148 9.49 8.59 -1.13
N GLN A 149 9.58 7.52 -1.93
CA GLN A 149 10.33 7.54 -3.18
C GLN A 149 9.69 8.49 -4.21
N ILE A 150 8.37 8.49 -4.37
CA ILE A 150 7.65 9.39 -5.26
C ILE A 150 7.89 10.85 -4.87
N ASP A 151 7.77 11.18 -3.58
CA ASP A 151 8.00 12.54 -3.08
C ASP A 151 9.44 12.99 -3.32
N THR A 152 10.40 12.09 -3.08
CA THR A 152 11.83 12.34 -3.35
C THR A 152 12.07 12.61 -4.84
N LEU A 153 11.54 11.78 -5.72
CA LEU A 153 11.67 11.94 -7.17
C LEU A 153 11.01 13.24 -7.66
N ASN A 154 9.86 13.62 -7.12
CA ASN A 154 9.19 14.87 -7.44
C ASN A 154 10.00 16.10 -7.01
N ASN A 155 10.59 16.05 -5.81
CA ASN A 155 11.49 17.11 -5.31
C ASN A 155 12.76 17.21 -6.16
N GLN A 156 13.38 16.08 -6.51
CA GLN A 156 14.53 16.04 -7.41
C GLN A 156 14.20 16.59 -8.79
N LYS A 157 13.06 16.18 -9.38
CA LYS A 157 12.57 16.68 -10.66
C LYS A 157 12.35 18.19 -10.64
N THR A 158 11.72 18.72 -9.58
CA THR A 158 11.49 20.16 -9.42
C THR A 158 12.80 20.94 -9.29
N SER A 159 13.74 20.42 -8.50
CA SER A 159 15.06 21.02 -8.33
C SER A 159 15.86 21.02 -9.64
N LEU A 160 15.83 19.89 -10.36
CA LEU A 160 16.47 19.77 -11.66
C LEU A 160 15.83 20.71 -12.69
N ALA A 161 14.50 20.80 -12.74
CA ALA A 161 13.81 21.73 -13.63
C ALA A 161 14.23 23.19 -13.39
N LYS A 162 14.31 23.62 -12.12
CA LYS A 162 14.81 24.97 -11.77
C LYS A 162 16.28 25.17 -12.16
N THR A 163 17.11 24.14 -11.98
CA THR A 163 18.53 24.19 -12.35
C THR A 163 18.70 24.30 -13.86
N VAL A 164 17.95 23.50 -14.62
CA VAL A 164 17.93 23.55 -16.09
C VAL A 164 17.42 24.90 -16.56
N GLU A 165 16.32 25.42 -16.01
CA GLU A 165 15.78 26.74 -16.36
C GLU A 165 16.83 27.85 -16.19
N LYS A 166 17.57 27.84 -15.08
CA LYS A 166 18.68 28.78 -14.86
C LYS A 166 19.83 28.54 -15.83
N GLY A 167 20.22 27.29 -16.05
CA GLY A 167 21.32 26.91 -16.93
C GLY A 167 21.03 27.15 -18.42
N GLN A 168 19.77 27.18 -18.83
CA GLN A 168 19.34 27.45 -20.21
C GLN A 168 19.41 28.94 -20.60
N LYS A 169 19.64 29.84 -19.64
CA LYS A 169 19.79 31.27 -19.95
C LYS A 169 21.02 31.51 -20.82
N LEU A 170 20.84 32.31 -21.86
CA LEU A 170 21.92 32.66 -22.80
C LEU A 170 22.75 33.80 -22.23
N SER A 171 24.08 33.62 -22.22
CA SER A 171 25.02 34.66 -21.83
C SER A 171 25.37 35.53 -23.03
N ILE A 172 25.32 36.85 -22.83
CA ILE A 172 25.79 37.84 -23.79
C ILE A 172 27.17 38.33 -23.36
N LEU A 173 28.14 38.19 -24.25
CA LEU A 173 29.54 38.52 -24.06
C LEU A 173 29.97 39.61 -25.06
N ASN A 174 31.11 40.25 -24.81
CA ASN A 174 31.76 41.16 -25.75
C ASN A 174 30.85 42.26 -26.31
N LEU A 175 29.97 42.83 -25.47
CA LEU A 175 29.16 43.97 -25.88
C LEU A 175 30.05 45.21 -26.08
N GLN A 176 30.21 45.62 -27.33
CA GLN A 176 31.09 46.70 -27.75
C GLN A 176 30.33 47.70 -28.63
N THR A 177 30.81 48.94 -28.63
CA THR A 177 30.27 50.00 -29.47
C THR A 177 31.40 50.77 -30.13
N LEU A 178 31.31 50.91 -31.45
CA LEU A 178 32.25 51.67 -32.25
C LEU A 178 31.53 52.80 -32.96
N ALA A 179 31.91 54.04 -32.68
CA ALA A 179 31.37 55.19 -33.37
C ALA A 179 32.14 55.44 -34.67
N VAL A 180 31.41 55.59 -35.78
CA VAL A 180 31.99 55.81 -37.10
C VAL A 180 31.37 57.02 -37.79
N LYS A 181 32.23 57.76 -38.49
CA LYS A 181 31.84 58.78 -39.47
C LYS A 181 31.59 58.11 -40.81
N GLN A 182 30.45 58.36 -41.43
CA GLN A 182 30.13 57.87 -42.77
C GLN A 182 30.37 58.99 -43.80
N ARG A 183 31.37 58.82 -44.66
CA ARG A 183 31.62 59.78 -45.76
C ARG A 183 30.51 59.69 -46.81
N SER A 184 30.37 60.73 -47.62
CA SER A 184 29.48 60.74 -48.81
C SER A 184 29.77 59.61 -49.79
N SER A 185 30.99 59.08 -49.81
CA SER A 185 31.38 57.90 -50.59
C SER A 185 30.96 56.55 -49.99
N GLY A 186 30.24 56.55 -48.86
CA GLY A 186 29.88 55.35 -48.10
C GLY A 186 31.00 54.77 -47.21
N LYS A 187 32.24 55.29 -47.32
CA LYS A 187 33.37 54.84 -46.47
C LYS A 187 33.13 55.23 -45.01
N GLN A 188 33.14 54.25 -44.12
CA GLN A 188 33.05 54.45 -42.67
C GLN A 188 34.46 54.57 -42.05
N ILE A 189 34.64 55.52 -41.13
CA ILE A 189 35.92 55.79 -40.45
C ILE A 189 35.64 55.99 -38.97
N ASP A 190 36.36 55.26 -38.13
CA ASP A 190 36.25 55.34 -36.67
C ASP A 190 36.51 56.75 -36.16
N THR A 191 35.69 57.18 -35.20
CA THR A 191 35.79 58.50 -34.57
C THR A 191 35.42 58.39 -33.10
N ASP A 192 36.16 59.07 -32.25
CA ASP A 192 35.80 59.27 -30.84
C ASP A 192 35.02 60.58 -30.64
N LYS A 193 34.93 61.44 -31.67
CA LYS A 193 34.24 62.73 -31.59
C LYS A 193 32.74 62.60 -31.83
N ALA A 194 31.93 63.07 -30.89
CA ALA A 194 30.48 63.07 -30.96
C ALA A 194 29.96 63.81 -32.21
N SER A 195 30.52 65.00 -32.46
CA SER A 195 30.17 65.86 -33.62
C SER A 195 30.45 65.23 -35.00
N LYS A 196 31.20 64.13 -35.05
CA LYS A 196 31.58 63.44 -36.30
C LYS A 196 30.97 62.06 -36.44
N ALA A 197 30.33 61.51 -35.41
CA ALA A 197 29.78 60.18 -35.46
C ALA A 197 28.42 60.21 -36.15
N ASP A 198 28.30 59.46 -37.24
CA ASP A 198 27.06 59.32 -38.01
C ASP A 198 26.36 57.99 -37.70
N VAL A 199 27.13 56.97 -37.30
CA VAL A 199 26.64 55.63 -36.98
C VAL A 199 27.36 55.09 -35.75
N LEU A 200 26.60 54.47 -34.84
CA LEU A 200 27.13 53.65 -33.77
C LEU A 200 27.00 52.17 -34.17
N LYS A 201 28.12 51.46 -34.29
CA LYS A 201 28.12 50.02 -34.53
C LYS A 201 28.09 49.31 -33.20
N ILE A 202 26.98 48.65 -32.89
CA ILE A 202 26.84 47.85 -31.68
C ILE A 202 27.05 46.40 -32.05
N SER A 203 27.96 45.73 -31.34
CA SER A 203 28.20 44.29 -31.51
C SER A 203 28.21 43.58 -30.17
N PHE A 204 27.74 42.34 -30.15
CA PHE A 204 27.81 41.45 -29.00
C PHE A 204 27.79 39.99 -29.45
N THR A 205 28.26 39.10 -28.59
CA THR A 205 28.31 37.67 -28.85
C THR A 205 27.36 36.94 -27.93
N ILE A 206 26.47 36.13 -28.50
CA ILE A 206 25.68 35.15 -27.76
C ILE A 206 26.56 33.91 -27.60
N ALA A 207 26.87 33.53 -26.37
CA ALA A 207 27.69 32.36 -26.08
C ALA A 207 26.99 31.05 -26.49
N GLU A 208 27.78 30.03 -26.81
CA GLU A 208 27.26 28.67 -26.92
C GLU A 208 26.66 28.18 -25.60
N ASN A 209 25.58 27.42 -25.70
CA ASN A 209 24.91 26.81 -24.56
C ASN A 209 24.19 25.57 -25.05
N GLN A 210 24.74 24.40 -24.70
CA GLN A 210 24.26 23.10 -25.17
C GLN A 210 22.89 22.70 -24.61
N ILE A 211 22.49 23.27 -23.48
CA ILE A 211 21.20 22.95 -22.84
C ILE A 211 20.11 23.95 -23.19
N ALA A 212 20.45 25.14 -23.69
CA ALA A 212 19.48 26.17 -24.08
C ALA A 212 18.57 25.70 -25.24
N LYS A 213 17.35 26.25 -25.30
CA LYS A 213 16.42 25.95 -26.41
C LYS A 213 16.89 26.63 -27.69
N THR A 214 17.00 25.88 -28.79
CA THR A 214 17.21 26.43 -30.14
C THR A 214 16.00 27.24 -30.62
N GLY A 215 16.18 27.94 -31.74
CA GLY A 215 15.15 28.74 -32.40
C GLY A 215 15.41 30.23 -32.30
N ASP A 216 14.40 31.01 -32.68
CA ASP A 216 14.53 32.46 -32.78
C ASP A 216 14.62 33.12 -31.41
N LYS A 217 15.66 33.94 -31.23
CA LYS A 217 15.92 34.74 -30.03
C LYS A 217 15.90 36.20 -30.40
N SER A 218 14.98 36.95 -29.80
CA SER A 218 14.89 38.41 -29.96
C SER A 218 15.61 39.11 -28.80
N TYR A 219 16.44 40.09 -29.16
CA TYR A 219 17.11 40.97 -28.24
C TYR A 219 16.76 42.42 -28.56
N TYR A 220 16.53 43.19 -27.51
CA TYR A 220 16.18 44.61 -27.58
C TYR A 220 17.37 45.41 -27.07
N VAL A 221 17.93 46.26 -27.92
CA VAL A 221 19.10 47.06 -27.58
C VAL A 221 18.68 48.49 -27.35
N GLN A 222 19.02 49.01 -26.18
CA GLN A 222 18.77 50.38 -25.77
C GLN A 222 20.10 51.10 -25.63
N VAL A 223 20.29 52.16 -26.41
CA VAL A 223 21.42 53.07 -26.29
C VAL A 223 20.92 54.37 -25.67
N ILE A 224 21.42 54.74 -24.49
CA ILE A 224 21.03 55.95 -23.78
C ILE A 224 22.20 56.89 -23.54
N ASP A 225 21.93 58.19 -23.53
CA ASP A 225 22.85 59.21 -23.03
C ASP A 225 22.83 59.29 -21.49
N SER A 226 23.70 60.13 -20.91
CA SER A 226 23.78 60.38 -19.46
C SER A 226 22.51 60.99 -18.86
N LYS A 227 21.58 61.49 -19.69
CA LYS A 227 20.28 62.03 -19.29
C LYS A 227 19.14 61.02 -19.49
N SER A 228 19.47 59.75 -19.75
CA SER A 228 18.52 58.66 -20.01
C SER A 228 17.66 58.85 -21.28
N ASN A 229 18.11 59.65 -22.23
CA ASN A 229 17.46 59.75 -23.54
C ASN A 229 17.89 58.57 -24.42
N VAL A 230 16.91 57.81 -24.91
CA VAL A 230 17.14 56.72 -25.88
C VAL A 230 17.47 57.31 -27.25
N LEU A 231 18.58 56.87 -27.84
CA LEU A 231 18.99 57.24 -29.19
C LEU A 231 18.28 56.41 -30.26
N GLY A 232 18.16 56.96 -31.47
CA GLY A 232 17.55 56.31 -32.63
C GLY A 232 16.04 56.55 -32.71
N GLU A 233 15.32 55.58 -33.27
CA GLU A 233 13.86 55.68 -33.52
C GLU A 233 13.01 55.59 -32.25
N LYS A 234 13.61 55.25 -31.09
CA LYS A 234 12.95 55.19 -29.78
C LYS A 234 11.62 54.42 -29.82
N LYS A 235 11.69 53.15 -30.22
CA LYS A 235 10.52 52.26 -30.20
C LYS A 235 10.19 51.85 -28.77
N MET A 236 8.96 51.40 -28.54
CA MET A 236 8.51 50.88 -27.24
C MET A 236 8.04 49.44 -27.39
N GLU A 237 8.38 48.62 -26.41
CA GLU A 237 7.88 47.26 -26.24
C GLU A 237 7.25 47.14 -24.85
N THR A 238 6.17 46.38 -24.75
CA THR A 238 5.43 46.17 -23.51
C THR A 238 5.67 44.77 -22.98
N TYR A 239 6.09 44.68 -21.71
CA TYR A 239 6.35 43.43 -21.00
C TYR A 239 5.45 43.37 -19.77
N GLY A 240 4.22 42.86 -19.94
CA GLY A 240 3.18 42.96 -18.92
C GLY A 240 2.86 44.42 -18.61
N ASP A 241 3.06 44.84 -17.35
CA ASP A 241 2.81 46.22 -16.91
C ASP A 241 4.02 47.16 -17.08
N LYS A 242 5.14 46.67 -17.65
CA LYS A 242 6.37 47.44 -17.85
C LYS A 242 6.54 47.85 -19.30
N TYR A 243 7.17 49.00 -19.50
CA TYR A 243 7.51 49.52 -20.82
C TYR A 243 9.04 49.61 -20.96
N LEU A 244 9.57 49.12 -22.07
CA LEU A 244 10.96 49.34 -22.47
C LEU A 244 10.97 50.21 -23.71
N SER A 245 11.66 51.35 -23.64
CA SER A 245 12.02 52.07 -24.85
C SER A 245 13.39 51.60 -25.33
N TYR A 246 13.50 51.24 -26.61
CA TYR A 246 14.71 50.65 -27.19
C TYR A 246 15.08 51.35 -28.51
N SER A 247 16.35 51.26 -28.87
CA SER A 247 16.92 51.86 -30.08
C SER A 247 16.67 50.98 -31.31
N PHE A 248 16.91 49.67 -31.18
CA PHE A 248 16.57 48.67 -32.20
C PHE A 248 16.35 47.29 -31.57
N ALA A 249 15.72 46.39 -32.30
CA ALA A 249 15.55 44.99 -31.92
C ALA A 249 16.15 44.09 -32.99
N LYS A 250 16.74 42.96 -32.58
CA LYS A 250 17.32 41.97 -33.47
C LYS A 250 16.86 40.57 -33.10
N THR A 251 16.35 39.84 -34.08
CA THR A 251 16.03 38.42 -33.96
C THR A 251 17.13 37.60 -34.62
N ILE A 252 17.64 36.60 -33.90
CA ILE A 252 18.69 35.68 -34.35
C ILE A 252 18.19 34.25 -34.21
N LYS A 253 18.37 33.45 -35.25
CA LYS A 253 18.16 32.01 -35.17
C LYS A 253 19.32 31.37 -34.40
N TYR A 254 19.06 30.92 -33.18
CA TYR A 254 20.08 30.33 -32.30
C TYR A 254 20.07 28.80 -32.39
N GLU A 255 21.24 28.21 -32.64
CA GLU A 255 21.42 26.77 -32.84
C GLU A 255 22.43 26.17 -31.84
N ASN A 256 22.37 26.60 -30.57
CA ASN A 256 23.28 26.20 -29.48
C ASN A 256 24.77 26.54 -29.66
N LYS A 257 25.13 27.17 -30.78
CA LYS A 257 26.49 27.63 -31.07
C LYS A 257 26.64 29.12 -30.80
N THR A 258 27.89 29.54 -30.66
CA THR A 258 28.23 30.96 -30.54
C THR A 258 27.77 31.73 -31.78
N VAL A 259 27.10 32.85 -31.58
CA VAL A 259 26.66 33.75 -32.66
C VAL A 259 27.06 35.18 -32.33
N THR A 260 27.74 35.84 -33.27
CA THR A 260 28.03 37.28 -33.17
C THR A 260 26.95 38.08 -33.86
N VAL A 261 26.44 39.09 -33.15
CA VAL A 261 25.45 40.04 -33.62
C VAL A 261 26.15 41.38 -33.81
N GLN A 262 25.88 42.03 -34.94
CA GLN A 262 26.35 43.38 -35.21
C GLN A 262 25.23 44.16 -35.89
N GLU A 263 24.94 45.34 -35.38
CA GLU A 263 23.93 46.24 -35.93
C GLU A 263 24.44 47.68 -35.92
N ASP A 264 24.12 48.39 -37.00
CA ASP A 264 24.45 49.79 -37.20
C ASP A 264 23.26 50.64 -36.73
N LEU A 265 23.49 51.54 -35.77
CA LEU A 265 22.52 52.50 -35.28
C LEU A 265 22.87 53.90 -35.83
N PRO A 266 22.15 54.40 -36.85
CA PRO A 266 22.33 55.76 -37.31
C PRO A 266 22.00 56.77 -36.20
N VAL A 267 22.85 57.78 -36.05
CA VAL A 267 22.70 58.81 -35.03
C VAL A 267 22.85 60.21 -35.63
N LYS A 268 22.16 61.19 -35.05
CA LYS A 268 22.21 62.59 -35.47
C LYS A 268 22.26 63.50 -34.24
N ASN A 269 22.99 64.60 -34.34
CA ASN A 269 23.06 65.64 -33.30
C ASN A 269 23.46 65.10 -31.91
N ILE A 270 24.34 64.10 -31.86
CA ILE A 270 24.84 63.57 -30.59
C ILE A 270 25.87 64.53 -29.98
N VAL A 271 25.93 64.57 -28.66
CA VAL A 271 26.80 65.48 -27.90
C VAL A 271 27.94 64.70 -27.25
N GLY A 272 29.05 65.38 -26.95
CA GLY A 272 30.13 64.79 -26.16
C GLY A 272 29.61 64.36 -24.80
N GLY A 273 29.97 63.16 -24.35
CA GLY A 273 29.50 62.60 -23.09
C GLY A 273 29.59 61.08 -23.01
N ALA A 274 29.15 60.56 -21.86
CA ALA A 274 29.04 59.13 -21.61
C ALA A 274 27.70 58.59 -22.10
N TYR A 275 27.75 57.39 -22.69
CA TYR A 275 26.64 56.65 -23.21
C TYR A 275 26.64 55.23 -22.64
N PHE A 276 25.45 54.66 -22.51
CA PHE A 276 25.24 53.30 -22.00
C PHE A 276 24.49 52.47 -23.02
N VAL A 277 24.94 51.24 -23.23
CA VAL A 277 24.28 50.26 -24.09
C VAL A 277 23.76 49.14 -23.19
N ASN A 278 22.46 48.93 -23.23
CA ASN A 278 21.76 47.90 -22.48
C ASN A 278 21.14 46.92 -23.48
N VAL A 279 21.35 45.63 -23.26
CA VAL A 279 20.74 44.56 -24.07
C VAL A 279 19.75 43.83 -23.19
N PHE A 280 18.52 43.72 -23.68
CA PHE A 280 17.42 43.03 -23.01
C PHE A 280 16.98 41.80 -23.81
N ASP A 281 16.57 40.75 -23.11
CA ASP A 281 15.94 39.58 -23.73
C ASP A 281 14.46 39.83 -24.05
N LYS A 282 13.79 38.83 -24.65
CA LYS A 282 12.36 38.86 -24.99
C LYS A 282 11.41 39.04 -23.80
N ASP A 283 11.89 38.81 -22.58
CA ASP A 283 11.10 38.92 -21.35
C ASP A 283 11.40 40.26 -20.63
N GLY A 284 12.22 41.13 -21.24
CA GLY A 284 12.56 42.44 -20.71
C GLY A 284 13.65 42.41 -19.63
N ASN A 285 14.37 41.29 -19.47
CA ASN A 285 15.47 41.20 -18.51
C ASN A 285 16.75 41.79 -19.11
N LEU A 286 17.48 42.60 -18.33
CA LEU A 286 18.80 43.09 -18.73
C LEU A 286 19.80 41.92 -18.74
N VAL A 287 20.35 41.59 -19.91
CA VAL A 287 21.28 40.47 -20.12
C VAL A 287 22.72 40.90 -20.37
N ALA A 288 22.94 42.13 -20.82
CA ALA A 288 24.26 42.75 -20.90
C ALA A 288 24.17 44.27 -20.79
N LYS A 289 25.25 44.87 -20.30
CA LYS A 289 25.42 46.32 -20.27
C LYS A 289 26.87 46.69 -20.56
N SER A 290 27.07 47.80 -21.26
CA SER A 290 28.38 48.41 -21.46
C SER A 290 28.23 49.93 -21.51
N SER A 291 29.35 50.64 -21.49
CA SER A 291 29.38 52.08 -21.66
C SER A 291 30.51 52.48 -22.60
N PHE A 292 30.34 53.63 -23.23
CA PHE A 292 31.37 54.26 -24.07
C PHE A 292 31.25 55.78 -23.93
N THR A 293 32.30 56.49 -24.33
CA THR A 293 32.37 57.94 -24.24
C THR A 293 32.70 58.54 -25.59
N LEU A 294 32.03 59.62 -25.93
CA LEU A 294 32.34 60.45 -27.09
C LEU A 294 32.84 61.82 -26.64
N ARG A 295 33.84 62.35 -27.35
CA ARG A 295 34.48 63.64 -27.10
C ARG A 295 33.86 64.78 -27.90
#